data_AF-A0A645CAV4-F1
#
_entry.id   AF-A0A645CAV4-F1
#
_cell.length_a   1.000
_cell.length_b   1.000
_cell.length_c   1.000
_cell.angle_alpha   90.00
_cell.angle_beta   90.00
_cell.angle_gamma   90.00
#
_symmetry.space_group_name_H-M   'P 1'
#
loop_
_entity.id
_entity.type
_entity.pdbx_description
1 polymer ?
#
loop_
_entity_poly.entity_id
_entity_poly.type
_entity_poly.pdbx_seq_one_letter_code
_entity_poly.pdbx_strand_id
1 'polypeptide(L)'
;MYGVIIMFLSGLFGYILDRNGYGVAPMLLAFVLAPLLESNMRKAFIISHGSMGIFFEKPIAAFLIIVLFAIILTPVVKFVLRKAGVLKK
;
A
#
# COMPACT_ATOMS: atom_id res chain seq x y z
N MET A 1 -26.06 -3.09 -17.03
CA MET A 1 -25.37 -4.31 -16.54
C MET A 1 -24.04 -4.02 -15.85
N TYR A 2 -23.12 -3.23 -16.41
CA TYR A 2 -21.80 -2.96 -15.81
C TYR A 2 -21.84 -2.41 -14.37
N GLY A 3 -22.72 -1.45 -14.07
CA GLY A 3 -22.85 -0.91 -12.71
C GLY A 3 -23.25 -1.96 -11.66
N VAL A 4 -24.07 -2.94 -12.03
CA VAL A 4 -24.50 -4.03 -11.14
C VAL A 4 -23.33 -4.97 -10.84
N ILE A 5 -22.51 -5.27 -11.85
CA ILE A 5 -21.30 -6.10 -11.70
C ILE A 5 -20.31 -5.39 -10.76
N ILE A 6 -20.11 -4.08 -10.93
CA ILE A 6 -19.21 -3.30 -10.07
C ILE A 6 -19.75 -3.23 -8.64
N MET A 7 -21.05 -2.94 -8.43
CA MET A 7 -21.64 -2.95 -7.08
C MET A 7 -21.51 -4.31 -6.40
N PHE A 8 -21.75 -5.40 -7.14
CA PHE A 8 -21.62 -6.75 -6.61
C PHE A 8 -20.17 -7.06 -6.21
N LEU A 9 -19.20 -6.75 -7.08
CA LEU A 9 -17.77 -6.94 -6.80
C LEU A 9 -17.29 -6.09 -5.62
N SER A 10 -17.65 -4.81 -5.58
CA SER A 10 -17.29 -3.91 -4.47
C SER A 10 -17.92 -4.35 -3.15
N GLY A 11 -19.18 -4.81 -3.17
CA GLY A 11 -19.85 -5.38 -1.99
C GLY A 11 -19.19 -6.66 -1.49
N LEU A 12 -18.82 -7.56 -2.41
CA LEU A 12 -18.08 -8.78 -2.07
C LEU A 12 -16.70 -8.44 -1.47
N PHE A 13 -16.00 -7.46 -2.04
CA PHE A 13 -14.70 -7.01 -1.56
C PHE A 13 -14.81 -6.42 -0.15
N GLY A 14 -15.81 -5.57 0.10
CA GLY A 14 -16.10 -5.02 1.43
C GLY A 14 -16.41 -6.10 2.45
N TYR A 15 -17.22 -7.11 2.08
CA TYR A 15 -17.54 -8.24 2.95
C TYR A 15 -16.30 -9.07 3.33
N ILE A 16 -15.40 -9.35 2.37
CA ILE A 16 -14.16 -10.07 2.64
C ILE A 16 -13.28 -9.28 3.62
N LEU A 17 -13.20 -7.96 3.46
CA LEU A 17 -12.38 -7.12 4.31
C LEU A 17 -12.93 -7.07 5.75
N ASP A 18 -14.25 -6.90 5.90
CA ASP A 18 -14.91 -6.93 7.20
C ASP A 18 -14.75 -8.29 7.91
N ARG A 19 -14.91 -9.39 7.17
CA ARG A 19 -14.75 -10.75 7.70
C ARG A 19 -13.32 -11.06 8.17
N ASN A 20 -12.31 -10.42 7.57
CA ASN A 20 -10.90 -10.57 7.98
C ASN A 20 -10.50 -9.62 9.13
N GLY A 21 -11.44 -8.85 9.68
CA GLY A 21 -11.17 -7.92 10.78
C GLY A 21 -10.45 -6.64 10.34
N TYR A 22 -10.44 -6.32 9.04
CA TYR A 22 -9.96 -5.02 8.59
C TYR A 22 -10.99 -3.97 8.98
N GLY A 23 -10.69 -3.19 10.02
CA GLY A 23 -11.57 -2.12 10.47
C GLY A 23 -11.85 -1.10 9.36
N VAL A 24 -13.06 -0.53 9.38
CA VAL A 24 -13.47 0.52 8.45
C VAL A 24 -12.60 1.77 8.58
N ALA A 25 -12.10 2.08 9.79
CA ALA A 25 -11.28 3.26 10.05
C ALA A 25 -9.97 3.31 9.22
N PRO A 26 -9.10 2.28 9.23
CA PRO A 26 -7.94 2.21 8.33
C PRO A 26 -8.27 2.34 6.84
N MET A 27 -9.38 1.77 6.38
CA MET A 27 -9.81 1.88 4.98
C MET A 27 -10.18 3.31 4.60
N LEU A 28 -10.92 4.00 5.47
CA LEU A 28 -11.23 5.42 5.27
C LEU A 28 -9.96 6.28 5.28
N LEU A 29 -9.03 6.01 6.19
CA LEU A 29 -7.74 6.71 6.23
C LEU A 29 -6.96 6.50 4.93
N ALA A 30 -6.87 5.28 4.43
CA ALA A 30 -6.21 4.98 3.16
C ALA A 30 -6.89 5.70 1.98
N PHE A 31 -8.23 5.75 1.97
CA PHE A 31 -8.99 6.46 0.94
C PHE A 31 -8.70 7.96 0.92
N VAL A 32 -8.57 8.60 2.09
CA VAL A 32 -8.24 10.03 2.20
C VAL A 32 -6.77 10.30 1.90
N LEU A 33 -5.86 9.40 2.29
CA LEU A 33 -4.41 9.55 2.03
C LEU A 33 -4.02 9.27 0.59
N ALA A 34 -4.73 8.39 -0.13
CA ALA A 34 -4.43 8.05 -1.51
C ALA A 34 -4.30 9.27 -2.46
N PRO A 35 -5.27 10.21 -2.52
CA PRO A 35 -5.13 11.40 -3.37
C PRO A 35 -4.00 12.34 -2.92
N LEU A 36 -3.72 12.40 -1.61
CA LEU A 36 -2.60 13.17 -1.09
C LEU A 36 -1.26 12.58 -1.55
N LEU A 37 -1.12 11.25 -1.50
CA LEU A 37 0.04 10.54 -2.01
C LEU A 37 0.22 10.79 -3.50
N GLU A 38 -0.83 10.64 -4.30
CA GLU A 38 -0.78 10.84 -5.75
C GLU A 38 -0.38 12.27 -6.11
N SER A 39 -0.95 13.27 -5.44
CA SER A 39 -0.62 14.68 -5.64
C SER A 39 0.85 14.95 -5.33
N ASN A 40 1.38 14.41 -4.23
CA ASN A 40 2.78 14.60 -3.85
C ASN A 40 3.74 13.84 -4.76
N MET A 41 3.40 12.62 -5.20
CA MET A 41 4.17 11.87 -6.19
C MET A 41 4.22 12.60 -7.53
N ARG A 42 3.10 13.15 -7.98
CA ARG A 42 3.01 13.96 -9.20
C ARG A 42 3.89 15.21 -9.12
N LYS A 43 3.82 15.94 -7.99
CA LYS A 43 4.69 17.10 -7.74
C LYS A 43 6.16 16.71 -7.76
N ALA A 44 6.53 15.60 -7.12
CA ALA A 44 7.90 15.09 -7.14
C ALA A 44 8.37 14.82 -8.57
N PHE A 45 7.56 14.16 -9.41
CA PHE A 45 7.92 13.89 -10.80
C PHE A 45 8.00 15.13 -11.70
N ILE A 46 7.17 16.15 -11.45
CA ILE A 46 7.26 17.43 -12.15
C ILE A 46 8.60 18.11 -11.81
N ILE A 47 9.00 18.10 -10.53
CA ILE A 47 10.30 18.62 -10.08
C ILE A 47 11.46 17.79 -10.67
N SER A 48 11.27 16.49 -10.89
CA SER A 48 12.25 15.61 -11.55
C SER A 48 12.45 15.81 -13.04
N HIS A 49 11.62 16.63 -13.70
CA HIS A 49 11.47 16.57 -15.15
C HIS A 49 11.16 15.15 -15.67
N GLY A 50 10.39 14.37 -14.91
CA GLY A 50 10.03 12.99 -15.25
C GLY A 50 11.05 11.91 -14.88
N SER A 51 12.20 12.26 -14.29
CA SER A 51 13.19 11.27 -13.82
C SER A 51 12.71 10.54 -12.56
N MET A 52 12.64 9.20 -12.64
CA MET A 52 12.49 8.32 -11.45
C MET A 52 13.78 8.28 -10.60
N GLY A 53 14.90 8.79 -11.12
CA GLY A 53 16.19 8.88 -10.43
C GLY A 53 16.15 9.73 -9.17
N ILE A 54 15.21 10.68 -9.04
CA ILE A 54 15.07 11.55 -7.86
C ILE A 54 14.94 10.77 -6.54
N PHE A 55 14.32 9.59 -6.60
CA PHE A 55 14.14 8.75 -5.41
C PHE A 55 15.44 8.06 -4.96
N PHE A 56 16.41 7.90 -5.85
CA PHE A 56 17.72 7.29 -5.58
C PHE A 56 18.85 8.32 -5.45
N GLU A 57 18.74 9.46 -6.14
CA GLU A 57 19.70 10.57 -6.07
C GLU A 57 19.63 11.29 -4.72
N LYS A 58 18.45 11.34 -4.09
CA LYS A 58 18.28 11.92 -2.76
C LYS A 58 18.44 10.85 -1.69
N PRO A 59 19.51 10.84 -0.88
CA PRO A 59 19.77 9.79 0.11
C PRO A 59 18.65 9.63 1.15
N ILE A 60 17.97 10.74 1.51
CA ILE A 60 16.82 10.71 2.41
C ILE A 60 15.59 10.05 1.77
N ALA A 61 15.35 10.28 0.48
CA ALA A 61 14.23 9.66 -0.23
C ALA A 61 14.46 8.15 -0.37
N ALA A 62 15.68 7.74 -0.71
CA ALA A 62 16.07 6.34 -0.78
C ALA A 62 15.89 5.63 0.57
N PHE A 63 16.36 6.25 1.66
CA PHE A 63 16.20 5.72 3.01
C PHE A 63 14.72 5.56 3.40
N LEU A 64 13.88 6.57 3.16
CA LEU A 64 12.44 6.51 3.47
C LEU A 64 11.72 5.42 2.67
N ILE A 65 12.08 5.22 1.40
CA ILE A 65 11.52 4.15 0.57
C ILE A 65 11.92 2.78 1.13
N ILE A 66 13.19 2.59 1.50
CA ILE A 66 13.65 1.33 2.11
C ILE A 66 12.88 1.03 3.40
N VAL A 67 12.72 2.02 4.28
CA VAL A 67 11.97 1.87 5.53
C VAL A 67 10.49 1.56 5.27
N LEU A 68 9.86 2.25 4.32
CA LEU A 68 8.49 1.99 3.91
C LEU A 68 8.31 0.52 3.45
N PHE A 69 9.18 0.06 2.54
CA PHE A 69 9.14 -1.32 2.06
C PHE A 69 9.41 -2.32 3.19
N ALA A 70 10.35 -2.04 4.09
CA ALA A 70 10.63 -2.90 5.24
C ALA A 70 9.39 -3.07 6.14
N ILE A 71 8.67 -1.98 6.43
CA ILE A 71 7.43 -2.02 7.25
C ILE A 71 6.34 -2.83 6.54
N ILE A 72 6.11 -2.59 5.25
CA ILE A 72 5.08 -3.28 4.46
C ILE A 72 5.41 -4.77 4.29
N LEU A 73 6.68 -5.11 4.08
CA LEU A 73 7.12 -6.49 3.89
C LEU A 73 7.18 -7.28 5.20
N THR A 74 7.33 -6.64 6.36
CA THR A 74 7.38 -7.32 7.66
C THR A 74 6.24 -8.33 7.89
N PRO A 75 4.94 -7.97 7.72
CA PRO A 75 3.84 -8.93 7.88
C PRO A 75 3.85 -10.03 6.81
N VAL A 76 4.22 -9.71 5.56
CA VAL A 76 4.29 -10.67 4.45
C VAL A 76 5.40 -11.70 4.70
N VAL A 77 6.58 -11.25 5.08
CA VAL A 77 7.74 -12.10 5.40
C VAL A 77 7.45 -12.97 6.62
N LYS A 78 6.82 -12.43 7.67
CA LYS A 78 6.39 -13.24 8.84
C LYS A 78 5.37 -14.31 8.45
N PHE A 79 4.44 -14.00 7.56
CA PHE A 79 3.45 -14.98 7.05
C PHE A 79 4.14 -16.11 6.26
N VAL A 80 5.07 -15.76 5.36
CA VAL A 80 5.84 -16.73 4.57
C VAL A 80 6.76 -17.58 5.45
N LEU A 81 7.48 -16.98 6.40
CA LEU A 81 8.39 -17.70 7.31
C LEU A 81 7.65 -18.61 8.32
N ARG A 82 6.44 -18.22 8.78
CA ARG A 82 5.56 -19.13 9.55
C ARG A 82 5.11 -20.31 8.70
N LYS A 83 4.78 -20.09 7.43
CA LYS A 83 4.35 -21.15 6.50
C LYS A 83 5.52 -22.07 6.10
N ALA A 84 6.74 -21.55 6.04
CA ALA A 84 7.97 -22.29 5.75
C ALA A 84 8.57 -23.04 6.95
N GLY A 85 7.95 -22.95 8.15
CA GLY A 85 8.39 -23.71 9.34
C GLY A 85 9.69 -23.25 9.99
N VAL A 86 10.27 -22.13 9.55
CA VAL A 86 11.57 -21.61 10.04
C VAL A 86 11.41 -20.83 11.36
N LEU A 87 10.24 -20.25 11.62
CA LEU A 87 9.92 -19.60 12.91
C LEU A 87 9.25 -20.60 13.84
N LYS A 88 10.06 -21.39 14.56
CA LYS A 88 9.60 -22.04 15.78
C LYS A 88 9.79 -21.05 16.94
N LYS A 89 8.65 -20.61 17.48
CA LYS A 89 8.46 -19.75 18.68
C LYS A 89 8.31 -18.25 18.41
#